data_AF-A0A7Z7QXJ0-F1
#
_entry.id   AF-A0A7Z7QXJ0-F1
#
_cell.length_a   1.000
_cell.length_b   1.000
_cell.length_c   1.000
_cell.angle_alpha   90.00
_cell.angle_beta   90.00
_cell.angle_gamma   90.00
#
_symmetry.space_group_name_H-M   'P 1'
#
loop_
_entity.id
_entity.type
_entity.pdbx_description
1 polymer ?
#
loop_
_entity_poly.entity_id
_entity_poly.type
_entity_poly.pdbx_seq_one_letter_code
_entity_poly.pdbx_strand_id
1 'polypeptide(L)'
;MKFGDILKEYRKQLKLSVNQLSKLSNVSVGYISKLENNKRKFPTTRTLFLLLLGFKNSKINDQSKSIQDVDNEIKYILNEFINAEDSEINSEDLENLYKDFNTFYEDLHKKVGNKDERNRKKNIFVYEDDKKKKHSVNLERPINDIAFHLKDNANQKFYNGVMLNEYDKNMINEIINSFLVTKLSQEQVDLNEDIEQLQKDFNDFRKESMLNKKQLKMFAIHNNIQSLKDK
;
A
#
# COMPACT_ATOMS: atom_id res chain seq x y z
N MET A 1 -7.65 -5.64 25.03
CA MET A 1 -6.37 -6.09 24.42
C MET A 1 -5.81 -4.93 23.62
N LYS A 2 -4.48 -4.77 23.56
CA LYS A 2 -3.88 -3.76 22.69
C LYS A 2 -3.89 -4.21 21.25
N PHE A 3 -3.83 -3.25 20.33
CA PHE A 3 -3.81 -3.50 18.89
C PHE A 3 -2.76 -4.54 18.49
N GLY A 4 -1.56 -4.45 19.05
CA GLY A 4 -0.46 -5.37 18.79
C GLY A 4 -0.79 -6.82 19.11
N ASP A 5 -1.49 -7.06 20.22
CA ASP A 5 -1.89 -8.41 20.65
C ASP A 5 -2.96 -8.98 19.72
N ILE A 6 -3.95 -8.16 19.34
CA ILE A 6 -5.02 -8.53 18.41
C ILE A 6 -4.44 -8.87 17.02
N LEU A 7 -3.52 -8.03 16.52
CA LEU A 7 -2.81 -8.27 15.25
C LEU A 7 -2.08 -9.63 15.27
N LYS A 8 -1.35 -9.91 16.36
CA LYS A 8 -0.59 -11.15 16.55
C LYS A 8 -1.51 -12.36 16.62
N GLU A 9 -2.66 -12.24 17.26
CA GLU A 9 -3.65 -13.29 17.37
C GLU A 9 -4.21 -13.67 15.99
N TYR A 10 -4.75 -12.71 15.24
CA TYR A 10 -5.29 -12.97 13.91
C TYR A 10 -4.24 -13.51 12.94
N ARG A 11 -3.02 -12.98 12.98
CA ARG A 11 -1.92 -13.51 12.17
C ARG A 11 -1.66 -15.00 12.47
N LYS A 12 -1.65 -15.38 13.75
CA LYS A 12 -1.44 -16.78 14.17
C LYS A 12 -2.64 -17.67 13.84
N GLN A 13 -3.87 -17.20 14.04
CA GLN A 13 -5.09 -17.93 13.66
C GLN A 13 -5.08 -18.27 12.16
N LEU A 14 -4.62 -17.34 11.33
CA LEU A 14 -4.43 -17.53 9.88
C LEU A 14 -3.15 -18.28 9.51
N LYS A 15 -2.38 -18.77 10.48
CA LYS A 15 -1.10 -19.49 10.30
C LYS A 15 -0.09 -18.72 9.46
N LEU A 16 -0.12 -17.39 9.50
CA LEU A 16 0.82 -16.53 8.79
C LEU A 16 2.06 -16.28 9.65
N SER A 17 3.25 -16.41 9.08
CA SER A 17 4.46 -15.82 9.65
C SER A 17 4.43 -14.29 9.49
N VAL A 18 5.23 -13.57 10.30
CA VAL A 18 5.38 -12.11 10.15
C VAL A 18 5.84 -11.74 8.74
N ASN A 19 6.72 -12.55 8.14
CA ASN A 19 7.20 -12.37 6.78
C ASN A 19 6.08 -12.57 5.73
N GLN A 20 5.23 -13.58 5.90
CA GLN A 20 4.09 -13.79 5.01
C GLN A 20 3.09 -12.63 5.09
N LEU A 21 2.73 -12.18 6.30
CA LEU A 21 1.86 -11.02 6.45
C LEU A 21 2.50 -9.77 5.85
N SER A 22 3.80 -9.58 6.02
CA SER A 22 4.55 -8.47 5.42
C SER A 22 4.41 -8.44 3.90
N LYS A 23 4.61 -9.58 3.22
CA LYS A 23 4.45 -9.70 1.77
C LYS A 23 3.02 -9.43 1.30
N LEU A 24 2.03 -9.89 2.07
CA LEU A 24 0.62 -9.74 1.70
C LEU A 24 0.06 -8.33 1.96
N SER A 25 0.61 -7.63 2.95
CA SER A 25 0.19 -6.30 3.39
C SER A 25 1.04 -5.16 2.85
N ASN A 26 2.24 -5.44 2.34
CA ASN A 26 3.27 -4.45 2.03
C ASN A 26 3.70 -3.60 3.24
N VAL A 27 3.60 -4.14 4.46
CA VAL A 27 4.11 -3.53 5.70
C VAL A 27 5.38 -4.26 6.11
N SER A 28 6.46 -3.55 6.46
CA SER A 28 7.74 -4.20 6.74
C SER A 28 7.69 -5.16 7.94
N VAL A 29 8.44 -6.27 7.84
CA VAL A 29 8.56 -7.30 8.90
C VAL A 29 8.91 -6.67 10.25
N GLY A 30 9.88 -5.75 10.25
CA GLY A 30 10.32 -5.07 11.46
C GLY A 30 9.24 -4.17 12.06
N TYR A 31 8.40 -3.55 11.24
CA TYR A 31 7.29 -2.73 11.72
C TYR A 31 6.16 -3.58 12.31
N ILE A 32 5.75 -4.65 11.62
CA ILE A 32 4.76 -5.62 12.13
C ILE A 32 5.24 -6.21 13.46
N SER A 33 6.50 -6.64 13.56
CA SER A 33 7.06 -7.19 14.80
C SER A 33 7.03 -6.17 15.95
N LYS A 34 7.33 -4.90 15.68
CA LYS A 34 7.27 -3.85 16.71
C LYS A 34 5.82 -3.56 17.15
N LEU A 35 4.84 -3.62 16.23
CA LEU A 35 3.42 -3.54 16.57
C LEU A 35 3.01 -4.72 17.47
N GLU A 36 3.29 -5.96 17.06
CA GLU A 36 2.92 -7.18 17.80
C GLU A 36 3.57 -7.35 19.17
N ASN A 37 4.64 -6.61 19.44
CA ASN A 37 5.32 -6.58 20.73
C ASN A 37 5.00 -5.31 21.53
N ASN A 38 3.96 -4.56 21.13
CA ASN A 38 3.52 -3.31 21.76
C ASN A 38 4.67 -2.28 21.92
N LYS A 39 5.63 -2.28 20.99
CA LYS A 39 6.77 -1.35 20.92
C LYS A 39 6.49 -0.14 20.03
N ARG A 40 5.28 -0.07 19.45
CA ARG A 40 4.75 1.08 18.71
C ARG A 40 3.38 1.42 19.28
N LYS A 41 2.99 2.69 19.11
CA LYS A 41 1.63 3.14 19.34
C LYS A 41 0.69 2.56 18.28
N PHE A 42 -0.60 2.78 18.49
CA PHE A 42 -1.64 2.47 17.52
C PHE A 42 -1.27 2.99 16.11
N PRO A 43 -1.45 2.16 15.06
CA PRO A 43 -1.01 2.52 13.72
C PRO A 43 -1.92 3.57 13.07
N THR A 44 -1.41 4.23 12.03
CA THR A 44 -2.24 5.09 11.17
C THR A 44 -3.30 4.28 10.42
N THR A 45 -4.39 4.94 9.99
CA THR A 45 -5.44 4.32 9.15
C THR A 45 -4.89 3.66 7.89
N ARG A 46 -3.88 4.26 7.25
CA ARG A 46 -3.23 3.65 6.08
C ARG A 46 -2.57 2.32 6.43
N THR A 47 -1.81 2.28 7.52
CA THR A 47 -1.17 1.04 7.98
C THR A 47 -2.20 0.00 8.39
N LEU A 48 -3.27 0.41 9.08
CA LEU A 48 -4.41 -0.44 9.44
C LEU A 48 -4.99 -1.12 8.19
N PHE A 49 -5.26 -0.35 7.13
CA PHE A 49 -5.79 -0.86 5.88
C PHE A 49 -4.82 -1.79 5.15
N LEU A 50 -3.53 -1.48 5.15
CA LEU A 50 -2.50 -2.38 4.61
C LEU A 50 -2.48 -3.73 5.34
N LEU A 51 -2.62 -3.74 6.66
CA LEU A 51 -2.69 -4.99 7.43
C LEU A 51 -3.97 -5.79 7.13
N LEU A 52 -5.12 -5.12 7.01
CA LEU A 52 -6.38 -5.74 6.60
C LEU A 52 -6.33 -6.29 5.17
N LEU A 53 -5.69 -5.58 4.24
CA LEU A 53 -5.37 -6.04 2.90
C LEU A 53 -4.57 -7.35 2.96
N GLY A 54 -3.56 -7.43 3.83
CA GLY A 54 -2.78 -8.65 4.03
C GLY A 54 -3.62 -9.84 4.47
N PHE A 55 -4.56 -9.63 5.40
CA PHE A 55 -5.50 -10.67 5.82
C PHE A 55 -6.50 -11.04 4.74
N LYS A 56 -7.03 -10.08 3.97
CA LYS A 56 -7.96 -10.34 2.86
C LYS A 56 -7.28 -11.15 1.76
N ASN A 57 -6.06 -10.76 1.37
CA ASN A 57 -5.24 -11.46 0.39
C ASN A 57 -4.86 -12.88 0.81
N SER A 58 -4.70 -13.13 2.13
CA SER A 58 -4.44 -14.48 2.63
C SER A 58 -5.62 -15.44 2.44
N LYS A 59 -6.84 -14.91 2.30
CA LYS A 59 -8.10 -15.68 2.25
C LYS A 59 -8.70 -15.79 0.85
N ILE A 60 -8.36 -14.90 -0.08
CA ILE A 60 -8.97 -14.83 -1.42
C ILE A 60 -8.75 -16.07 -2.30
N ASN A 61 -7.71 -16.84 -2.04
CA ASN A 61 -7.44 -18.09 -2.76
C ASN A 61 -8.05 -19.32 -2.08
N ASP A 62 -8.72 -19.15 -0.94
CA ASP A 62 -9.40 -20.23 -0.24
C ASP A 62 -10.76 -20.51 -0.90
N GLN A 63 -10.79 -21.52 -1.77
CA GLN A 63 -11.98 -21.93 -2.51
C GLN A 63 -13.13 -22.42 -1.62
N SER A 64 -12.90 -22.60 -0.31
CA SER A 64 -13.92 -23.04 0.65
C SER A 64 -14.80 -21.91 1.19
N LYS A 65 -14.46 -20.64 0.95
CA LYS A 65 -15.20 -19.47 1.46
C LYS A 65 -15.75 -18.62 0.34
N SER A 66 -16.96 -18.10 0.52
CA SER A 66 -17.50 -17.09 -0.40
C SER A 66 -16.79 -15.74 -0.20
N ILE A 67 -16.79 -14.90 -1.22
CA ILE A 67 -16.24 -13.53 -1.13
C ILE A 67 -16.91 -12.74 0.00
N GLN A 68 -18.23 -12.93 0.17
CA GLN A 68 -19.00 -12.27 1.22
C GLN A 68 -18.55 -12.71 2.63
N ASP A 69 -18.21 -13.99 2.81
CA ASP A 69 -17.71 -14.49 4.10
C ASP A 69 -16.35 -13.88 4.44
N VAL A 70 -15.47 -13.77 3.44
CA VAL A 70 -14.18 -13.10 3.60
C VAL A 70 -14.38 -11.64 4.00
N ASP A 71 -15.27 -10.92 3.31
CA ASP A 71 -15.57 -9.51 3.61
C ASP A 71 -16.12 -9.33 5.03
N ASN A 72 -17.05 -10.19 5.46
CA ASN A 72 -17.59 -10.17 6.83
C ASN A 72 -16.49 -10.41 7.87
N GLU A 73 -15.57 -11.36 7.63
CA GLU A 73 -14.43 -11.61 8.52
C GLU A 73 -13.47 -10.41 8.56
N ILE A 74 -13.22 -9.73 7.44
CA ILE A 74 -12.36 -8.55 7.41
C ILE A 74 -13.00 -7.37 8.15
N LYS A 75 -14.31 -7.18 8.00
CA LYS A 75 -15.07 -6.19 8.77
C LYS A 75 -15.02 -6.49 10.27
N TYR A 76 -15.10 -7.77 10.65
CA TYR A 76 -14.95 -8.18 12.04
C TYR A 76 -13.55 -7.89 12.59
N ILE A 77 -12.49 -8.22 11.85
CA ILE A 77 -11.11 -7.88 12.25
C ILE A 77 -10.93 -6.37 12.41
N LEU A 78 -11.48 -5.58 11.48
CA LEU A 78 -11.44 -4.13 11.57
C LEU A 78 -12.13 -3.63 12.85
N ASN A 79 -13.30 -4.19 13.19
CA ASN A 79 -14.01 -3.87 14.42
C ASN A 79 -13.15 -4.18 15.67
N GLU A 80 -12.48 -5.32 15.72
CA GLU A 80 -11.58 -5.66 16.83
C GLU A 80 -10.40 -4.69 16.91
N PHE A 81 -9.86 -4.26 15.77
CA PHE A 81 -8.77 -3.29 15.74
C PHE A 81 -9.17 -1.91 16.28
N ILE A 82 -10.32 -1.38 15.87
CA ILE A 82 -10.75 -0.05 16.34
C ILE A 82 -11.23 -0.05 17.79
N ASN A 83 -11.65 -1.20 18.31
CA ASN A 83 -12.00 -1.37 19.74
C ASN A 83 -10.80 -1.80 20.60
N ALA A 84 -9.58 -1.82 20.05
CA ALA A 84 -8.38 -2.04 20.83
C ALA A 84 -8.24 -0.98 21.93
N GLU A 85 -7.64 -1.37 23.06
CA GLU A 85 -7.49 -0.50 24.24
C GLU A 85 -6.70 0.78 23.93
N ASP A 86 -5.74 0.70 23.02
CA ASP A 86 -4.89 1.82 22.59
C ASP A 86 -5.38 2.49 21.29
N SER A 87 -6.58 2.15 20.81
CA SER A 87 -7.20 2.79 19.65
C SER A 87 -7.64 4.22 19.97
N GLU A 88 -7.35 5.12 19.03
CA GLU A 88 -7.83 6.51 19.06
C GLU A 88 -9.05 6.73 18.14
N ILE A 89 -9.57 5.65 17.52
CA ILE A 89 -10.68 5.69 16.56
C ILE A 89 -12.01 5.44 17.29
N ASN A 90 -13.04 6.24 16.99
CA ASN A 90 -14.39 6.03 17.53
C ASN A 90 -15.04 4.79 16.87
N SER A 91 -15.60 3.89 17.67
CA SER A 91 -16.25 2.67 17.20
C SER A 91 -17.51 2.93 16.35
N GLU A 92 -18.14 4.09 16.52
CA GLU A 92 -19.25 4.56 15.69
C GLU A 92 -18.85 4.78 14.20
N ASP A 93 -17.54 4.88 13.90
CA ASP A 93 -17.03 5.08 12.55
C ASP A 93 -16.83 3.79 11.75
N LEU A 94 -17.13 2.61 12.30
CA LEU A 94 -16.84 1.31 11.68
C LEU A 94 -17.33 1.21 10.23
N GLU A 95 -18.56 1.63 9.95
CA GLU A 95 -19.14 1.51 8.60
C GLU A 95 -18.44 2.42 7.58
N ASN A 96 -18.13 3.65 7.98
CA ASN A 96 -17.39 4.59 7.14
C ASN A 96 -15.97 4.07 6.89
N LEU A 97 -15.32 3.58 7.94
CA LEU A 97 -13.96 3.07 7.86
C LEU A 97 -13.87 1.78 7.03
N TYR A 98 -14.88 0.91 7.12
CA TYR A 98 -14.95 -0.29 6.29
C TYR A 98 -15.23 0.05 4.82
N LYS A 99 -16.07 1.06 4.55
CA LYS A 99 -16.28 1.59 3.19
C LYS A 99 -15.00 2.19 2.61
N ASP A 100 -14.24 2.93 3.42
CA ASP A 100 -12.96 3.50 3.03
C ASP A 100 -11.93 2.40 2.76
N PHE A 101 -11.91 1.35 3.58
CA PHE A 101 -11.07 0.17 3.34
C PHE A 101 -11.43 -0.51 2.01
N ASN A 102 -12.71 -0.72 1.70
CA ASN A 102 -13.12 -1.31 0.43
C ASN A 102 -12.69 -0.44 -0.76
N THR A 103 -12.84 0.88 -0.64
CA THR A 103 -12.36 1.82 -1.68
C THR A 103 -10.84 1.70 -1.86
N PHE A 104 -10.09 1.68 -0.76
CA PHE A 104 -8.65 1.48 -0.75
C PHE A 104 -8.23 0.14 -1.39
N TYR A 105 -8.93 -0.95 -1.04
CA TYR A 105 -8.68 -2.28 -1.57
C TYR A 105 -8.96 -2.35 -3.08
N GLU A 106 -10.11 -1.84 -3.53
CA GLU A 106 -10.46 -1.76 -4.95
C GLU A 106 -9.47 -0.90 -5.73
N ASP A 107 -9.00 0.22 -5.18
CA ASP A 107 -8.02 1.08 -5.85
C ASP A 107 -6.66 0.39 -6.02
N LEU A 108 -6.27 -0.50 -5.09
CA LEU A 108 -5.06 -1.32 -5.24
C LEU A 108 -5.23 -2.48 -6.23
N HIS A 109 -6.44 -3.04 -6.33
CA HIS A 109 -6.74 -4.23 -7.14
C HIS A 109 -7.38 -3.93 -8.50
N LYS A 110 -7.79 -2.68 -8.76
CA LYS A 110 -8.04 -2.19 -10.12
C LYS A 110 -6.82 -2.51 -10.95
N LYS A 111 -6.96 -3.53 -11.81
CA LYS A 111 -5.94 -3.91 -12.79
C LYS A 111 -5.37 -2.64 -13.38
N VAL A 112 -4.03 -2.54 -13.41
CA VAL A 112 -3.29 -1.71 -14.36
C VAL A 112 -3.69 -2.17 -15.76
N GLY A 113 -4.86 -1.71 -16.15
CA GLY A 113 -5.73 -2.28 -17.16
C GLY A 113 -6.72 -1.21 -17.61
N ASN A 114 -6.25 0.03 -17.64
CA ASN A 114 -6.59 1.02 -18.63
C ASN A 114 -5.56 2.15 -18.57
N LYS A 115 -5.21 2.65 -19.75
CA LYS A 115 -4.27 3.73 -20.02
C LYS A 115 -4.37 4.87 -18.99
N ASP A 116 -3.22 5.25 -18.43
CA ASP A 116 -2.93 6.54 -17.80
C ASP A 116 -3.95 7.13 -16.79
N GLU A 117 -3.95 6.70 -15.54
CA GLU A 117 -4.44 7.58 -14.44
C GLU A 117 -3.45 8.70 -14.10
N ARG A 118 -2.18 8.59 -14.55
CA ARG A 118 -1.24 9.71 -14.55
C ARG A 118 -1.68 10.84 -15.50
N ASN A 119 -2.53 10.53 -16.49
CA ASN A 119 -3.23 11.50 -17.34
C ASN A 119 -4.72 11.52 -17.00
N ARG A 120 -5.07 11.97 -15.77
CA ARG A 120 -6.45 12.38 -15.47
C ARG A 120 -6.97 13.27 -16.60
N LYS A 121 -8.30 13.26 -16.81
CA LYS A 121 -8.95 14.08 -17.85
C LYS A 121 -8.74 15.57 -17.55
N LYS A 122 -7.58 16.09 -17.95
CA LYS A 122 -7.12 17.47 -17.75
C LYS A 122 -8.08 18.48 -18.38
N ASN A 123 -8.91 18.01 -19.29
CA ASN A 123 -9.92 18.76 -20.01
C ASN A 123 -11.30 18.82 -19.34
N ILE A 124 -11.55 18.07 -18.25
CA ILE A 124 -12.87 18.05 -17.61
C ILE A 124 -12.93 18.99 -16.42
N PHE A 125 -13.73 20.06 -16.53
CA PHE A 125 -14.08 20.89 -15.40
C PHE A 125 -15.22 20.25 -14.59
N VAL A 126 -15.06 20.13 -13.28
CA VAL A 126 -16.10 19.62 -12.37
C VAL A 126 -16.41 20.71 -11.35
N TYR A 127 -17.70 21.02 -11.19
CA TYR A 127 -18.15 22.00 -10.20
C TYR A 127 -19.42 21.51 -9.50
N GLU A 128 -19.67 22.06 -8.33
CA GLU A 128 -20.88 21.83 -7.55
C GLU A 128 -21.73 23.09 -7.60
N ASP A 129 -23.03 22.94 -7.87
CA ASP A 129 -23.97 24.06 -7.86
C ASP A 129 -24.49 24.37 -6.45
N ASP A 130 -25.27 25.45 -6.31
CA ASP A 130 -25.87 25.88 -5.03
C ASP A 130 -26.79 24.81 -4.39
N LYS A 131 -27.20 23.81 -5.17
CA LYS A 131 -28.03 22.68 -4.72
C LYS A 131 -27.20 21.44 -4.38
N LYS A 132 -25.87 21.58 -4.28
CA LYS A 132 -24.91 20.50 -4.03
C LYS A 132 -24.89 19.41 -5.11
N LYS A 133 -25.36 19.73 -6.32
CA LYS A 133 -25.32 18.80 -7.44
C LYS A 133 -24.01 18.99 -8.20
N LYS A 134 -23.32 17.87 -8.44
CA LYS A 134 -22.09 17.86 -9.24
C LYS A 134 -22.40 17.89 -10.73
N HIS A 135 -21.69 18.74 -11.45
CA HIS A 135 -21.71 18.88 -12.89
C HIS A 135 -20.31 18.69 -13.46
N SER A 136 -20.23 18.22 -14.70
CA SER A 136 -18.97 18.05 -15.41
C SER A 136 -19.07 18.58 -16.83
N VAL A 137 -18.09 19.38 -17.24
CA VAL A 137 -17.99 19.94 -18.60
C VAL A 137 -16.67 19.48 -19.21
N ASN A 138 -16.72 18.93 -20.42
CA ASN A 138 -15.51 18.58 -21.17
C ASN A 138 -15.13 19.76 -22.07
N LEU A 139 -13.89 20.24 -21.94
CA LEU A 139 -13.34 21.37 -22.67
C LEU A 139 -12.28 20.88 -23.67
N GLU A 140 -12.01 21.65 -24.72
CA GLU A 140 -10.91 21.32 -25.64
C GLU A 140 -9.53 21.55 -25.00
N ARG A 141 -9.46 22.43 -24.01
CA ARG A 141 -8.23 22.82 -23.33
C ARG A 141 -8.06 22.11 -21.99
N PRO A 142 -6.81 21.87 -21.54
CA PRO A 142 -6.52 21.14 -20.32
C PRO A 142 -6.69 22.03 -19.06
N ILE A 143 -7.93 22.36 -18.71
CA ILE A 143 -8.30 23.25 -17.60
C ILE A 143 -7.82 22.80 -16.20
N ASN A 144 -7.42 21.55 -16.00
CA ASN A 144 -6.84 21.07 -14.73
C ASN A 144 -5.31 20.88 -14.80
N ASP A 145 -4.66 21.42 -15.83
CA ASP A 145 -3.21 21.36 -15.99
C ASP A 145 -2.59 22.70 -15.57
N ILE A 146 -1.91 22.71 -14.43
CA ILE A 146 -1.26 23.91 -13.89
C ILE A 146 -0.18 24.41 -14.85
N ALA A 147 0.56 23.52 -15.51
CA ALA A 147 1.60 23.93 -16.46
C ALA A 147 0.99 24.63 -17.69
N PHE A 148 -0.21 24.21 -18.12
CA PHE A 148 -0.98 24.94 -19.12
C PHE A 148 -1.37 26.33 -18.61
N HIS A 149 -1.91 26.44 -17.39
CA HIS A 149 -2.34 27.73 -16.83
C HIS A 149 -1.21 28.75 -16.69
N LEU A 150 -0.01 28.30 -16.31
CA LEU A 150 1.17 29.15 -16.18
C LEU A 150 1.75 29.61 -17.52
N LYS A 151 1.43 28.92 -18.63
CA LYS A 151 1.83 29.29 -20.00
C LYS A 151 0.71 29.95 -20.81
N ASP A 152 -0.51 29.93 -20.28
CA ASP A 152 -1.67 30.46 -20.95
C ASP A 152 -1.72 31.98 -20.85
N ASN A 153 -1.31 32.63 -21.95
CA ASN A 153 -1.30 34.08 -22.11
C ASN A 153 -2.68 34.66 -22.46
N ALA A 154 -3.66 33.81 -22.78
CA ALA A 154 -5.00 34.26 -23.16
C ALA A 154 -5.87 34.59 -21.93
N ASN A 155 -5.58 34.03 -20.76
CA ASN A 155 -6.33 34.30 -19.53
C ASN A 155 -5.42 34.80 -18.42
N GLN A 156 -5.85 35.87 -17.74
CA GLN A 156 -5.17 36.39 -16.56
C GLN A 156 -5.23 35.39 -15.41
N LYS A 157 -4.11 35.20 -14.71
CA LYS A 157 -4.01 34.30 -13.57
C LYS A 157 -3.78 35.12 -12.31
N PHE A 158 -4.42 34.70 -11.22
CA PHE A 158 -4.35 35.39 -9.94
C PHE A 158 -3.97 34.42 -8.83
N TYR A 159 -3.20 34.90 -7.86
CA TYR A 159 -2.95 34.22 -6.60
C TYR A 159 -3.35 35.14 -5.47
N ASN A 160 -4.34 34.72 -4.66
CA ASN A 160 -4.89 35.52 -3.56
C ASN A 160 -5.31 36.95 -3.97
N GLY A 161 -5.95 37.08 -5.14
CA GLY A 161 -6.37 38.37 -5.69
C GLY A 161 -5.28 39.19 -6.38
N VAL A 162 -4.00 38.77 -6.32
CA VAL A 162 -2.89 39.43 -7.00
C VAL A 162 -2.69 38.82 -8.39
N MET A 163 -2.68 39.66 -9.42
CA MET A 163 -2.39 39.23 -10.80
C MET A 163 -0.95 38.74 -10.91
N LEU A 164 -0.77 37.54 -11.47
CA LEU A 164 0.55 36.96 -11.75
C LEU A 164 1.10 37.52 -13.07
N ASN A 165 2.28 38.13 -13.01
CA ASN A 165 3.04 38.49 -14.19
C ASN A 165 3.84 37.29 -14.73
N GLU A 166 4.52 37.45 -15.87
CA GLU A 166 5.29 36.37 -16.49
C GLU A 166 6.44 35.87 -15.63
N TYR A 167 7.10 36.76 -14.87
CA TYR A 167 8.15 36.37 -13.93
C TYR A 167 7.58 35.48 -12.81
N ASP A 168 6.44 35.86 -12.23
CA ASP A 168 5.78 35.08 -11.18
C ASP A 168 5.38 33.69 -11.69
N LYS A 169 4.78 33.63 -12.88
CA LYS A 169 4.38 32.35 -13.52
C LYS A 169 5.58 31.44 -13.76
N ASN A 170 6.69 31.99 -14.23
CA ASN A 170 7.93 31.25 -14.44
C ASN A 170 8.50 30.71 -13.13
N MET A 171 8.56 31.55 -12.09
CA MET A 171 9.06 31.14 -10.77
C MET A 171 8.21 30.02 -10.17
N ILE A 172 6.88 30.12 -10.25
CA ILE A 172 5.97 29.06 -9.80
C ILE A 172 6.22 27.76 -10.58
N ASN A 173 6.38 27.85 -11.90
CA ASN A 173 6.68 26.69 -12.73
C ASN A 173 8.01 26.02 -12.34
N GLU A 174 9.07 26.80 -12.09
CA GLU A 174 10.37 26.26 -11.65
C GLU A 174 10.29 25.58 -10.29
N ILE A 175 9.63 26.20 -9.31
CA ILE A 175 9.45 25.64 -7.97
C ILE A 175 8.69 24.31 -8.04
N ILE A 176 7.57 24.26 -8.77
CA ILE A 176 6.77 23.04 -8.92
C ILE A 176 7.59 21.96 -9.63
N ASN A 177 8.27 22.29 -10.73
CA ASN A 177 9.07 21.32 -11.48
C ASN A 177 10.22 20.76 -10.62
N SER A 178 10.97 21.62 -9.94
CA SER A 178 12.07 21.22 -9.07
C SER A 178 11.59 20.30 -7.95
N PHE A 179 10.48 20.65 -7.30
CA PHE A 179 9.86 19.82 -6.27
C PHE A 179 9.45 18.44 -6.82
N LEU A 180 8.76 18.40 -7.97
CA LEU A 180 8.30 17.15 -8.58
C LEU A 180 9.46 16.27 -9.03
N VAL A 181 10.49 16.85 -9.65
CA VAL A 181 11.71 16.14 -10.05
C VAL A 181 12.39 15.53 -8.82
N THR A 182 12.61 16.33 -7.77
CA THR A 182 13.24 15.86 -6.53
C THR A 182 12.45 14.71 -5.90
N LYS A 183 11.12 14.85 -5.82
CA LYS A 183 10.24 13.82 -5.29
C LYS A 183 10.34 12.52 -6.10
N LEU A 184 10.27 12.60 -7.42
CA LEU A 184 10.36 11.43 -8.30
C LEU A 184 11.74 10.77 -8.24
N SER A 185 12.81 11.56 -8.15
CA SER A 185 14.16 11.05 -7.98
C SER A 185 14.31 10.31 -6.64
N GLN A 186 13.74 10.82 -5.56
CA GLN A 186 13.75 10.12 -4.26
C GLN A 186 12.97 8.80 -4.32
N GLU A 187 11.77 8.81 -4.91
CA GLU A 187 10.97 7.59 -5.10
C GLU A 187 11.73 6.53 -5.93
N GLN A 188 12.54 6.96 -6.90
CA GLN A 188 13.37 6.08 -7.72
C GLN A 188 14.58 5.51 -6.95
N VAL A 189 15.19 6.30 -6.06
CA VAL A 189 16.26 5.82 -5.17
C VAL A 189 15.72 4.77 -4.20
N ASP A 190 14.59 5.06 -3.55
CA ASP A 190 13.95 4.15 -2.60
C ASP A 190 13.55 2.81 -3.29
N LEU A 191 13.02 2.87 -4.52
CA LEU A 191 12.71 1.69 -5.34
C LEU A 191 13.96 0.87 -5.72
N ASN A 192 15.08 1.52 -6.01
CA ASN A 192 16.32 0.83 -6.34
C ASN A 192 16.92 0.14 -5.11
N GLU A 193 16.88 0.79 -3.94
CA GLU A 193 17.29 0.19 -2.67
C GLU A 193 16.44 -1.04 -2.33
N ASP A 194 15.12 -0.97 -2.54
CA ASP A 194 14.21 -2.10 -2.38
C ASP A 194 14.53 -3.25 -3.36
N ILE A 195 14.85 -2.95 -4.61
CA ILE A 195 15.26 -3.95 -5.61
C ILE A 195 16.58 -4.62 -5.21
N GLU A 196 17.58 -3.86 -4.77
CA GLU A 196 18.86 -4.39 -4.31
C GLU A 196 18.69 -5.28 -3.08
N GLN A 197 17.85 -4.87 -2.13
CA GLN A 197 17.53 -5.67 -0.94
C GLN A 197 16.79 -6.97 -1.31
N LEU A 198 15.84 -6.92 -2.24
CA LEU A 198 15.14 -8.11 -2.75
C LEU A 198 16.09 -9.07 -3.49
N GLN A 199 17.06 -8.55 -4.25
CA GLN A 199 18.08 -9.37 -4.89
C GLN A 199 19.00 -10.05 -3.87
N LYS A 200 19.37 -9.34 -2.80
CA LYS A 200 20.17 -9.89 -1.70
C LYS A 200 19.42 -11.01 -0.97
N ASP A 201 18.16 -10.76 -0.61
CA ASP A 201 17.29 -11.74 0.05
C ASP A 201 17.06 -12.98 -0.82
N PHE A 202 16.90 -12.80 -2.15
CA PHE A 202 16.78 -13.91 -3.10
C PHE A 202 18.07 -14.74 -3.20
N ASN A 203 19.23 -14.09 -3.19
CA ASN A 203 20.53 -14.77 -3.24
C ASN A 203 20.83 -15.55 -1.95
N ASP A 204 20.46 -15.00 -0.79
CA ASP A 204 20.64 -15.68 0.50
C ASP A 204 19.69 -16.89 0.64
N PHE A 205 18.43 -16.78 0.20
CA PHE A 205 17.51 -17.92 0.09
C PHE A 205 18.05 -19.03 -0.84
N ARG A 206 18.68 -18.65 -1.95
CA ARG A 206 19.29 -19.62 -2.89
C ARG A 206 20.51 -20.32 -2.28
N LYS A 207 21.29 -19.64 -1.43
CA LYS A 207 22.39 -20.25 -0.66
C LYS A 207 21.87 -21.23 0.40
N GLU A 208 20.85 -20.86 1.15
CA GLU A 208 20.26 -21.72 2.19
C GLU A 208 19.63 -22.99 1.59
N SER A 209 18.91 -22.88 0.48
CA SER A 209 18.32 -24.03 -0.22
C SER A 209 19.37 -24.97 -0.83
N MET A 210 20.50 -24.44 -1.31
CA MET A 210 21.63 -25.27 -1.76
C MET A 210 22.36 -25.95 -0.60
N LEU A 211 22.49 -25.30 0.57
CA LEU A 211 22.99 -25.95 1.79
C LEU A 211 22.10 -27.13 2.20
N ASN A 212 20.78 -26.96 2.14
CA ASN A 212 19.81 -27.99 2.51
C ASN A 212 19.89 -29.22 1.57
N LYS A 213 20.09 -29.00 0.26
CA LYS A 213 20.28 -30.08 -0.73
C LYS A 213 21.61 -30.82 -0.53
N LYS A 214 22.66 -30.13 -0.06
CA LYS A 214 23.97 -30.72 0.25
C LYS A 214 23.92 -31.53 1.55
N GLN A 215 23.18 -31.06 2.55
CA GLN A 215 22.90 -31.79 3.80
C GLN A 215 22.08 -33.07 3.54
N LEU A 216 21.04 -33.01 2.70
CA LEU A 216 20.27 -34.19 2.27
C LEU A 216 21.15 -35.23 1.54
N LYS A 217 22.05 -34.79 0.66
CA LYS A 217 23.03 -35.69 0.02
C LYS A 217 24.04 -36.29 1.01
N MET A 218 24.52 -35.50 1.98
CA MET A 218 25.39 -36.00 3.04
C MET A 218 24.70 -37.03 3.94
N PHE A 219 23.43 -36.82 4.31
CA PHE A 219 22.63 -37.78 5.05
C PHE A 219 22.38 -39.07 4.26
N ALA A 220 22.08 -38.96 2.96
CA ALA A 220 21.89 -40.13 2.10
C ALA A 220 23.18 -40.95 1.93
N ILE A 221 24.33 -40.29 1.79
CA ILE A 221 25.64 -40.96 1.70
C ILE A 221 26.02 -41.59 3.05
N HIS A 222 25.77 -40.89 4.16
CA HIS A 222 26.04 -41.40 5.51
C HIS A 222 25.21 -42.66 5.81
N ASN A 223 23.91 -42.65 5.50
CA ASN A 223 23.04 -43.82 5.68
C ASN A 223 23.43 -45.01 4.79
N ASN A 224 23.85 -44.76 3.54
CA ASN A 224 24.35 -45.82 2.67
C ASN A 224 25.66 -46.44 3.18
N ILE A 225 26.59 -45.63 3.71
CA ILE A 225 27.84 -46.14 4.30
C ILE A 225 27.59 -46.92 5.60
N GLN A 226 26.62 -46.49 6.42
CA GLN A 226 26.26 -47.20 7.65
C GLN A 226 25.62 -48.57 7.34
N SER A 227 24.72 -48.63 6.34
CA SER A 227 24.14 -49.90 5.87
C SER A 227 25.14 -50.89 5.27
N LEU A 228 26.33 -50.42 4.87
CA LEU A 228 27.43 -51.24 4.38
C LEU A 228 28.37 -51.72 5.51
N LYS A 229 28.28 -51.13 6.71
CA LYS A 229 29.04 -51.54 7.91
C LYS A 229 28.28 -52.51 8.80
N ASP A 230 26.96 -52.61 8.63
CA ASP A 230 26.08 -53.52 9.37
C ASP A 230 25.85 -54.88 8.64
N LYS A 231 26.70 -55.21 7.67
CA LYS A 231 26.86 -56.55 7.06
C LYS A 231 28.27 -57.06 7.29
#